data_AF-A0A962JRL0-F1
#
_entry.id   AF-A0A962JRL0-F1
#
_cell.length_a   1.000
_cell.length_b   1.000
_cell.length_c   1.000
_cell.angle_alpha   90.00
_cell.angle_beta   90.00
_cell.angle_gamma   90.00
#
_symmetry.space_group_name_H-M   'P 1'
#
loop_
_entity.id
_entity.type
_entity.pdbx_description
1 polymer ?
#
loop_
_entity_poly.entity_id
_entity_poly.type
_entity_poly.pdbx_seq_one_letter_code
_entity_poly.pdbx_strand_id
1 'polypeptide(L)'
;MFNIGFVLYTPGDEPGSLNAKWCHPFFSKGVYGTGKATGGPAQGYTGTYQIRYFDKGGAEVGGFELEIKKVGDYYELAWIDNGEIMDRGIGMEVAEGLAAGWRRVSDTPPQTFETQE
;
A
#
# COMPACT_ATOMS: atom_id res chain seq x y z
N MET A 1 3.08 12.87 16.17
CA MET A 1 2.14 12.08 15.34
C MET A 1 3.00 11.23 14.41
N PHE A 2 2.73 9.93 14.28
CA PHE A 2 3.62 8.98 13.62
C PHE A 2 3.45 9.03 12.10
N ASN A 3 4.54 8.99 11.33
CA ASN A 3 4.51 8.97 9.87
C ASN A 3 4.28 7.53 9.37
N ILE A 4 3.07 7.03 9.60
CA ILE A 4 2.64 5.67 9.28
C ILE A 4 1.28 5.77 8.62
N GLY A 5 1.10 4.98 7.57
CA GLY A 5 -0.18 4.81 6.90
C GLY A 5 -0.75 3.42 7.07
N PHE A 6 -2.04 3.32 6.82
CA PHE A 6 -2.76 2.07 6.78
C PHE A 6 -3.63 2.03 5.54
N VAL A 7 -3.78 0.84 4.94
CA VAL A 7 -4.64 0.60 3.79
C VAL A 7 -5.32 -0.75 3.92
N LEU A 8 -6.59 -0.80 3.51
CA LEU A 8 -7.34 -2.03 3.29
C LEU A 8 -7.60 -2.16 1.80
N TYR A 9 -7.17 -3.29 1.23
CA TYR A 9 -7.48 -3.68 -0.14
C TYR A 9 -8.58 -4.74 -0.17
N THR A 10 -9.64 -4.48 -0.91
CA THR A 10 -10.69 -5.46 -1.20
C THR A 10 -10.70 -5.76 -2.71
N PRO A 11 -11.19 -6.93 -3.15
CA PRO A 11 -11.45 -7.16 -4.56
C PRO A 11 -12.30 -6.02 -5.16
N GLY A 12 -11.95 -5.59 -6.38
CA GLY A 12 -12.77 -4.68 -7.16
C GLY A 12 -13.81 -5.41 -8.01
N ASP A 13 -14.63 -4.64 -8.72
CA ASP A 13 -15.71 -5.20 -9.56
C ASP A 13 -15.18 -5.91 -10.83
N GLU A 14 -13.97 -5.56 -11.26
CA GLU A 14 -13.30 -6.14 -12.43
C GLU A 14 -12.20 -7.12 -12.00
N PRO A 15 -12.02 -8.27 -12.68
CA PRO A 15 -10.86 -9.14 -12.47
C PRO A 15 -9.55 -8.36 -12.61
N GLY A 16 -8.60 -8.59 -11.70
CA GLY A 16 -7.34 -7.83 -11.71
C GLY A 16 -7.42 -6.43 -11.11
N SER A 17 -8.54 -6.08 -10.47
CA SER A 17 -8.71 -4.81 -9.77
C SER A 17 -8.87 -4.97 -8.26
N LEU A 18 -8.38 -3.98 -7.51
CA LEU A 18 -8.61 -3.85 -6.07
C LEU A 18 -9.15 -2.46 -5.76
N ASN A 19 -10.06 -2.39 -4.79
CA ASN A 19 -10.46 -1.14 -4.15
C ASN A 19 -9.59 -0.93 -2.92
N ALA A 20 -9.19 0.32 -2.66
CA ALA A 20 -8.42 0.69 -1.49
C ALA A 20 -9.21 1.65 -0.59
N LYS A 21 -9.11 1.48 0.72
CA LYS A 21 -9.45 2.49 1.73
C LYS A 21 -8.20 2.73 2.56
N TRP A 22 -7.76 3.98 2.66
CA TRP A 22 -6.51 4.30 3.34
C TRP A 22 -6.68 5.41 4.36
N CYS A 23 -5.77 5.45 5.33
CA CYS A 23 -5.58 6.59 6.20
C CYS A 23 -4.10 6.89 6.45
N HIS A 24 -3.77 8.17 6.54
CA HIS A 24 -2.44 8.68 6.84
C HIS A 24 -2.54 10.09 7.45
N PRO A 25 -1.89 10.36 8.59
CA PRO A 25 -2.09 11.60 9.34
C PRO A 25 -1.64 12.88 8.62
N PHE A 26 -0.76 12.76 7.62
CA PHE A 26 -0.13 13.91 6.95
C PHE A 26 -0.45 14.04 5.47
N PHE A 27 -1.25 13.15 4.87
CA PHE A 27 -1.51 13.21 3.43
C PHE A 27 -2.86 13.89 3.15
N SER A 28 -2.85 14.89 2.27
CA SER A 28 -4.03 15.58 1.72
C SER A 28 -4.84 16.45 2.70
N LYS A 29 -5.99 16.98 2.24
CA LYS A 29 -6.96 17.75 3.04
C LYS A 29 -7.79 16.87 4.02
N GLY A 30 -7.47 15.58 4.16
CA GLY A 30 -8.12 14.66 5.08
C GLY A 30 -7.25 13.46 5.45
N VAL A 31 -7.43 12.92 6.66
CA VAL A 31 -6.64 11.81 7.22
C VAL A 31 -6.92 10.47 6.51
N TYR A 32 -7.93 10.39 5.64
CA TYR A 32 -8.34 9.17 4.97
C TYR A 32 -8.86 9.45 3.55
N GLY A 33 -8.89 8.39 2.74
CA GLY A 33 -9.35 8.44 1.36
C GLY A 33 -9.58 7.06 0.76
N THR A 34 -9.71 7.02 -0.56
CA THR A 34 -9.93 5.80 -1.34
C THR A 34 -8.83 5.60 -2.37
N GLY A 35 -8.82 4.43 -3.02
CA GLY A 35 -7.98 4.20 -4.18
C GLY A 35 -8.52 3.09 -5.05
N LYS A 36 -8.00 3.00 -6.27
CA LYS A 36 -8.32 1.95 -7.23
C LYS A 36 -7.04 1.43 -7.86
N ALA A 37 -6.83 0.13 -7.76
CA ALA A 37 -5.74 -0.60 -8.38
C ALA A 37 -6.27 -1.43 -9.55
N THR A 38 -5.51 -1.52 -10.64
CA THR A 38 -5.90 -2.25 -11.86
C THR A 38 -4.70 -2.94 -12.49
N GLY A 39 -4.94 -3.95 -13.34
CA GLY A 39 -3.90 -4.64 -14.12
C GLY A 39 -3.19 -5.77 -13.38
N GLY A 40 -3.64 -6.13 -12.17
CA GLY A 40 -3.10 -7.25 -11.42
C GLY A 40 -3.72 -8.60 -11.81
N PRO A 41 -3.44 -9.66 -11.03
CA PRO A 41 -3.96 -11.01 -11.28
C PRO A 41 -5.49 -11.08 -11.14
N ALA A 42 -6.11 -11.97 -11.91
CA ALA A 42 -7.57 -12.17 -11.85
C ALA A 42 -8.08 -12.63 -10.47
N GLN A 43 -7.25 -13.27 -9.66
CA GLN A 43 -7.60 -13.77 -8.33
C GLN A 43 -6.47 -13.54 -7.33
N GLY A 44 -6.84 -13.34 -6.06
CA GLY A 44 -5.90 -13.06 -4.98
C GLY A 44 -5.30 -11.66 -5.04
N TYR A 45 -4.32 -11.41 -4.17
CA TYR A 45 -3.67 -10.11 -4.02
C TYR A 45 -2.25 -10.05 -4.60
N THR A 46 -1.61 -11.19 -4.84
CA THR A 46 -0.19 -11.23 -5.22
C THR A 46 0.02 -10.84 -6.68
N GLY A 47 0.67 -9.70 -6.92
CA GLY A 47 1.02 -9.25 -8.26
C GLY A 47 1.38 -7.78 -8.30
N THR A 48 1.50 -7.26 -9.51
CA THR A 48 1.79 -5.86 -9.79
C THR A 48 0.54 -5.17 -10.30
N TYR A 49 0.23 -4.00 -9.76
CA TYR A 49 -0.94 -3.19 -10.10
C TYR A 49 -0.50 -1.78 -10.44
N GLN A 50 -1.30 -1.09 -11.25
CA GLN A 50 -1.28 0.36 -11.32
C GLN A 50 -2.35 0.89 -10.36
N ILE A 51 -1.95 1.63 -9.33
CA ILE A 51 -2.85 2.16 -8.30
C ILE A 51 -2.92 3.68 -8.34
N ARG A 52 -4.13 4.23 -8.16
CA ARG A 52 -4.37 5.65 -7.91
C ARG A 52 -5.09 5.83 -6.59
N TYR A 53 -4.72 6.88 -5.86
CA TYR A 53 -5.32 7.25 -4.60
C TYR A 53 -6.02 8.59 -4.68
N PHE A 54 -7.11 8.73 -3.95
CA PHE A 54 -7.95 9.91 -3.89
C PHE A 54 -8.18 10.30 -2.43
N ASP A 55 -8.22 11.59 -2.14
CA ASP A 55 -8.61 12.10 -0.82
C ASP A 55 -10.12 11.93 -0.57
N LYS A 56 -10.58 12.30 0.64
CA LYS A 56 -12.00 12.26 1.00
C LYS A 56 -12.93 13.07 0.07
N GLY A 57 -12.40 14.03 -0.67
CA GLY A 57 -13.13 14.86 -1.65
C GLY A 57 -13.09 14.27 -3.06
N GLY A 58 -12.40 13.14 -3.26
CA GLY A 58 -12.23 12.50 -4.56
C GLY A 58 -11.11 13.10 -5.41
N ALA A 59 -10.31 14.03 -4.87
CA ALA A 59 -9.17 14.59 -5.60
C ALA A 59 -8.01 13.58 -5.60
N GLU A 60 -7.38 13.35 -6.76
CA GLU A 60 -6.22 12.46 -6.86
C GLU A 60 -5.06 12.99 -6.02
N VAL A 61 -4.50 12.14 -5.15
CA VAL A 61 -3.36 12.48 -4.27
C VAL A 61 -2.05 11.87 -4.78
N GLY A 62 -2.12 10.88 -5.65
CA GLY A 62 -0.96 10.22 -6.25
C GLY A 62 -1.30 8.89 -6.91
N GLY A 63 -0.36 8.39 -7.70
CA GLY A 63 -0.44 7.07 -8.32
C GLY A 63 0.91 6.38 -8.33
N PHE A 64 0.90 5.06 -8.30
CA PHE A 64 2.08 4.22 -8.16
C PHE A 64 1.93 2.92 -8.96
N GLU A 65 3.06 2.31 -9.26
CA GLU A 65 3.10 0.87 -9.42
C GLU A 65 3.09 0.22 -8.02
N LEU A 66 2.11 -0.62 -7.74
CA LEU A 66 1.98 -1.33 -6.47
C LEU A 66 2.37 -2.78 -6.69
N GLU A 67 3.41 -3.23 -6.01
CA GLU A 67 3.80 -4.63 -5.95
C GLU A 67 3.35 -5.25 -4.63
N ILE A 68 2.63 -6.37 -4.71
CA ILE A 68 2.18 -7.15 -3.55
C ILE A 68 2.75 -8.57 -3.66
N LYS A 69 3.50 -9.00 -2.64
CA LYS A 69 4.14 -10.32 -2.57
C LYS A 69 3.66 -11.06 -1.34
N LYS A 70 3.28 -12.33 -1.49
CA LYS A 70 3.02 -13.21 -0.34
C LYS A 70 4.34 -13.81 0.15
N VAL A 71 4.62 -13.66 1.44
CA VAL A 71 5.82 -14.19 2.11
C VAL A 71 5.36 -15.03 3.31
N GLY A 72 5.27 -16.35 3.11
CA GLY A 72 4.68 -17.25 4.08
C GLY A 72 3.22 -16.87 4.38
N ASP A 73 2.97 -16.45 5.63
CA ASP A 73 1.63 -16.14 6.15
C ASP A 73 1.29 -14.64 6.11
N TYR A 74 2.18 -13.79 5.59
CA TYR A 74 1.96 -12.35 5.47
C TYR A 74 2.26 -11.86 4.05
N TYR A 75 2.03 -10.57 3.82
CA TYR A 75 2.29 -9.89 2.56
C TYR A 75 3.29 -8.77 2.73
N GLU A 76 4.19 -8.62 1.76
CA GLU A 76 5.03 -7.45 1.59
C GLU A 76 4.46 -6.59 0.46
N LEU A 77 4.43 -5.28 0.67
CA LEU A 77 3.93 -4.31 -0.29
C LEU A 77 5.00 -3.27 -0.59
N ALA A 78 5.12 -2.87 -1.85
CA ALA A 78 5.96 -1.77 -2.29
C ALA A 78 5.15 -0.85 -3.20
N TRP A 79 5.20 0.46 -2.93
CA TRP A 79 4.69 1.49 -3.82
C TRP A 79 5.86 2.14 -4.54
N ILE A 80 5.85 2.04 -5.86
CA ILE A 80 6.95 2.37 -6.75
C ILE A 80 6.53 3.54 -7.63
N ASP A 81 7.39 4.56 -7.70
CA ASP A 81 7.24 5.68 -8.63
C ASP A 81 8.51 5.79 -9.48
N ASN A 82 8.36 5.78 -10.81
CA ASN A 82 9.46 5.80 -11.78
C ASN A 82 10.60 4.79 -11.51
N GLY A 83 10.24 3.61 -10.99
CA GLY A 83 11.19 2.53 -10.67
C GLY A 83 11.87 2.65 -9.30
N GLU A 84 11.57 3.70 -8.52
CA GLU A 84 12.06 3.87 -7.15
C GLU A 84 10.98 3.48 -6.13
N ILE A 85 11.37 2.73 -5.09
CA ILE A 85 10.45 2.34 -4.00
C ILE A 85 10.28 3.54 -3.06
N MET A 86 9.09 4.13 -3.08
CA MET A 86 8.73 5.28 -2.25
C MET A 86 8.28 4.85 -0.86
N ASP A 87 7.44 3.81 -0.81
CA ASP A 87 6.85 3.29 0.41
C ASP A 87 6.98 1.77 0.49
N ARG A 88 7.11 1.27 1.72
CA ARG A 88 7.07 -0.17 2.03
C ARG A 88 6.03 -0.46 3.08
N GLY A 89 5.40 -1.63 2.96
CA GLY A 89 4.38 -2.08 3.89
C GLY A 89 4.40 -3.57 4.13
N ILE A 90 3.75 -3.95 5.23
CA ILE A 90 3.46 -5.34 5.59
C ILE A 90 1.96 -5.47 5.80
N GLY A 91 1.40 -6.60 5.37
CA GLY A 91 -0.03 -6.85 5.48
C GLY A 91 -0.40 -8.29 5.76
N MET A 92 -1.66 -8.48 6.10
CA MET A 92 -2.27 -9.78 6.32
C MET A 92 -3.69 -9.80 5.77
N GLU A 93 -4.13 -10.97 5.32
CA GLU A 93 -5.55 -11.16 4.99
C GLU A 93 -6.39 -11.13 6.26
N VAL A 94 -7.46 -10.35 6.22
CA VAL A 94 -8.55 -10.26 7.19
C VAL A 94 -9.86 -10.61 6.47
N ALA A 95 -10.95 -10.76 7.21
CA ALA A 95 -12.24 -11.18 6.65
C ALA A 95 -12.72 -10.33 5.46
N GLU A 96 -12.41 -9.03 5.45
CA GLU A 96 -12.84 -8.09 4.41
C GLU A 96 -11.83 -7.92 3.27
N GLY A 97 -10.56 -8.31 3.46
CA GLY A 97 -9.53 -8.19 2.43
C GLY A 97 -8.10 -8.18 2.96
N LEU A 98 -7.17 -7.55 2.24
CA LEU A 98 -5.77 -7.42 2.65
C LEU A 98 -5.56 -6.09 3.40
N ALA A 99 -5.35 -6.18 4.71
CA ALA A 99 -5.00 -5.03 5.55
C ALA A 99 -3.48 -4.87 5.62
N ALA A 100 -2.97 -3.65 5.41
CA ALA A 100 -1.53 -3.38 5.44
C ALA A 100 -1.19 -2.06 6.12
N GLY A 101 -0.17 -2.08 6.96
CA GLY A 101 0.51 -0.89 7.47
C GLY A 101 1.70 -0.56 6.56
N TRP A 102 1.97 0.72 6.35
CA TRP A 102 3.05 1.17 5.48
C TRP A 102 3.71 2.46 5.98
N ARG A 103 4.92 2.73 5.46
CA ARG A 103 5.71 3.93 5.76
C ARG A 103 6.55 4.32 4.54
N ARG A 104 6.97 5.58 4.48
CA ARG A 104 7.98 6.01 3.50
C ARG A 104 9.32 5.36 3.80
N VAL A 105 10.03 4.98 2.73
CA VAL A 105 11.39 4.45 2.84
C VAL A 105 12.32 5.49 3.49
N SER A 106 12.16 6.77 3.13
CA SER A 106 12.95 7.88 3.69
C SER A 106 12.77 8.10 5.19
N ASP A 107 11.69 7.58 5.80
CA ASP A 107 11.52 7.66 7.24
C ASP A 107 12.35 6.60 7.98
N THR A 108 12.82 5.55 7.28
CA THR A 108 13.52 4.42 7.88
C THR A 108 14.80 4.93 8.56
N PRO A 109 14.91 4.82 9.90
CA PRO A 109 16.15 5.19 10.56
C PRO A 109 17.29 4.31 10.00
N PRO A 110 18.54 4.81 9.97
CA PRO A 110 19.68 4.02 9.54
C PRO A 110 19.69 2.69 10.28
N GLN A 111 19.79 1.57 9.57
CA GLN A 111 19.99 0.28 10.20
C GLN A 111 21.40 0.26 10.77
N THR A 112 21.55 0.55 12.07
CA THR A 112 22.72 0.13 12.82
C THR A 112 22.61 -1.37 12.99
N PHE A 113 23.28 -2.12 12.12
CA PHE A 113 23.56 -3.52 12.39
C PHE A 113 24.51 -3.56 13.59
N GLU A 114 23.99 -3.90 14.76
CA GLU A 114 24.85 -4.45 15.80
C GLU A 114 25.35 -5.79 15.25
N THR A 115 26.60 -5.82 14.80
CA THR A 115 27.35 -7.07 14.66
C THR A 115 27.28 -7.77 16.02
N GLN A 116 26.56 -8.88 16.10
CA GLN A 116 26.70 -9.79 17.22
C GLN A 116 28.12 -10.35 17.15
N GLU A 117 28.95 -10.00 18.13
CA GLU A 117 30.25 -10.63 18.41
C GLU A 117 30.08 -12.07 18.89
#